data_AF-A0A389LYH1-F1
#
_entry.id   AF-A0A389LYH1-F1
#
_cell.length_a   1.000
_cell.length_b   1.000
_cell.length_c   1.000
_cell.angle_alpha   90.00
_cell.angle_beta   90.00
_cell.angle_gamma   90.00
#
_symmetry.space_group_name_H-M   'P 1'
#
loop_
_entity.id
_entity.type
_entity.pdbx_description
1 polymer ?
#
loop_
_entity_poly.entity_id
_entity_poly.type
_entity_poly.pdbx_seq_one_letter_code
_entity_poly.pdbx_strand_id
1 'polypeptide(L)'
;MKADIAPSYWDTNLGKAIGRTKEVMAINSLIDTTKATIFKIYRDLQERESNVTSEKVKNSFLGLDSKHEMLLELFQKHNADVFSLIGKTKAKATYQKYEVTRKHMASFVKSKYNLSDVYLGSAEKLSDPILSI
;
A
#
# COMPACT_ATOMS: atom_id res chain seq x y z
N MET A 1 7.00 4.40 15.29
CA MET A 1 6.65 5.21 16.47
C MET A 1 7.41 4.67 17.67
N LYS A 2 7.96 5.54 18.52
CA LYS A 2 8.67 5.17 19.74
C LYS A 2 8.09 6.02 20.88
N ALA A 3 7.81 5.39 22.02
CA ALA A 3 7.43 6.07 23.25
C ALA A 3 8.31 5.51 24.37
N ASP A 4 8.73 6.39 25.28
CA ASP A 4 9.57 6.04 26.41
C ASP A 4 8.72 6.06 27.69
N ILE A 5 9.03 5.20 28.66
CA ILE A 5 8.34 5.14 29.95
C ILE A 5 9.33 4.78 31.06
N ALA A 6 9.16 5.37 32.23
CA ALA A 6 9.97 5.00 33.39
C ALA A 6 9.67 3.53 33.78
N PRO A 7 10.69 2.71 34.09
CA PRO A 7 10.50 1.28 34.39
C PRO A 7 9.50 0.99 35.52
N SER A 8 9.37 1.89 36.49
CA SER A 8 8.42 1.78 37.60
C SER A 8 6.94 1.79 37.17
N TYR A 9 6.66 2.34 35.99
CA TYR A 9 5.32 2.40 35.42
C TYR A 9 5.10 1.33 34.33
N TRP A 10 6.03 0.40 34.12
CA TRP A 10 5.87 -0.68 33.15
C TRP A 10 5.62 -2.02 33.85
N ASP A 11 4.54 -2.70 33.46
CA ASP A 11 4.27 -4.06 33.90
C ASP A 11 4.66 -5.04 32.78
N THR A 12 5.69 -5.85 33.04
CA THR A 12 6.21 -6.83 32.09
C THR A 12 5.26 -8.01 31.87
N ASN A 13 4.46 -8.39 32.87
CA ASN A 13 3.53 -9.50 32.77
C ASN A 13 2.32 -9.11 31.93
N LEU A 14 1.84 -7.87 32.11
CA LEU A 14 0.71 -7.34 31.35
C LEU A 14 1.13 -6.76 29.99
N GLY A 15 2.42 -6.43 29.80
CA GLY A 15 2.93 -5.76 28.62
C GLY A 15 2.26 -4.40 28.40
N LYS A 16 1.99 -3.69 29.50
CA LYS A 16 1.27 -2.42 29.54
C LYS A 16 1.88 -1.48 30.58
N ALA A 17 1.64 -0.19 30.39
CA ALA A 17 1.95 0.81 31.38
C ALA A 17 0.92 0.77 32.53
N ILE A 18 1.36 0.88 33.78
CA ILE A 18 0.54 0.92 34.98
C ILE A 18 0.48 2.33 35.57
N GLY A 19 -0.69 2.72 36.07
CA GLY A 19 -0.94 4.06 36.60
C GLY A 19 -2.10 4.77 35.92
N ARG A 20 -2.35 6.02 36.32
CA ARG A 20 -3.49 6.85 35.86
C ARG A 20 -3.06 8.19 35.28
N THR A 21 -1.77 8.38 35.04
CA THR A 21 -1.26 9.62 34.43
C THR A 21 -1.66 9.67 32.96
N LYS A 22 -1.75 10.89 32.40
CA LYS A 22 -2.06 11.08 30.97
C LYS A 22 -1.06 10.37 30.07
N GLU A 23 0.21 10.34 30.46
CA GLU A 23 1.30 9.65 29.76
C GLU A 23 1.09 8.13 29.70
N VAL A 24 0.76 7.50 30.84
CA VAL A 24 0.46 6.07 30.91
C VAL A 24 -0.74 5.71 30.03
N MET A 25 -1.79 6.52 30.06
CA MET A 25 -2.97 6.32 29.21
C MET A 25 -2.64 6.45 27.72
N ALA A 26 -1.81 7.43 27.34
CA ALA A 26 -1.38 7.63 25.95
C ALA A 26 -0.54 6.45 25.44
N ILE A 27 0.38 5.94 26.25
CA ILE A 27 1.20 4.77 25.91
C ILE A 27 0.33 3.52 25.71
N ASN A 28 -0.59 3.25 26.64
CA ASN A 28 -1.50 2.12 26.52
C ASN A 28 -2.40 2.24 25.29
N SER A 29 -2.90 3.45 24.98
CA SER A 29 -3.67 3.72 23.76
C SER A 29 -2.84 3.44 22.50
N LEU A 30 -1.56 3.84 22.47
CA LEU A 30 -0.66 3.55 21.36
C LEU A 30 -0.45 2.03 21.19
N ILE A 31 -0.24 1.31 22.28
CA ILE A 31 -0.09 -0.16 22.28
C ILE A 31 -1.35 -0.83 21.75
N ASP A 32 -2.52 -0.45 22.27
CA ASP A 32 -3.79 -1.05 21.90
C ASP A 32 -4.14 -0.74 20.43
N THR A 33 -3.88 0.49 19.98
CA THR A 33 -4.04 0.89 18.56
C THR A 33 -3.11 0.06 17.67
N THR A 34 -1.84 -0.08 18.04
CA THR A 34 -0.85 -0.85 17.28
C THR A 34 -1.29 -2.32 17.16
N LYS A 35 -1.74 -2.93 18.26
CA LYS A 35 -2.29 -4.30 18.25
C LYS A 35 -3.50 -4.40 17.33
N ALA A 36 -4.46 -3.48 17.43
CA ALA A 36 -5.64 -3.45 16.59
C ALA A 36 -5.29 -3.35 15.09
N THR A 37 -4.33 -2.50 14.72
CA THR A 37 -3.85 -2.38 13.34
C THR A 37 -3.20 -3.67 12.84
N ILE A 38 -2.32 -4.29 13.64
CA ILE A 38 -1.69 -5.57 13.28
C ILE A 38 -2.75 -6.65 13.07
N PHE A 39 -3.73 -6.76 13.97
CA PHE A 39 -4.83 -7.72 13.84
C PHE A 39 -5.67 -7.47 12.59
N LYS A 40 -5.95 -6.21 12.27
CA LYS A 40 -6.67 -5.85 11.04
C LYS A 40 -5.89 -6.30 9.80
N ILE A 41 -4.60 -5.95 9.71
CA ILE A 41 -3.74 -6.34 8.60
C ILE A 41 -3.69 -7.87 8.44
N TYR A 42 -3.55 -8.59 9.54
CA TYR A 42 -3.55 -10.05 9.52
C TYR A 42 -4.86 -10.61 8.93
N ARG A 43 -6.02 -10.10 9.36
CA ARG A 43 -7.32 -10.50 8.79
C ARG A 43 -7.43 -10.17 7.31
N ASP A 44 -7.06 -8.94 6.93
CA ASP A 44 -7.11 -8.49 5.53
C ASP A 44 -6.20 -9.35 4.63
N LEU A 45 -5.05 -9.82 5.14
CA LEU A 45 -4.15 -10.74 4.43
C LEU A 45 -4.73 -12.16 4.36
N GLN A 46 -5.35 -12.64 5.44
CA GLN A 46 -5.99 -13.97 5.49
C GLN A 46 -7.16 -14.09 4.51
N GLU A 47 -7.89 -13.01 4.26
CA GLU A 47 -8.99 -13.00 3.28
C GLU A 47 -8.50 -12.97 1.83
N ARG A 48 -7.36 -12.32 1.55
CA ARG A 48 -6.85 -12.10 0.18
C ARG A 48 -5.82 -13.14 -0.27
N GLU A 49 -5.11 -13.76 0.66
CA GLU A 49 -3.97 -14.63 0.35
C GLU A 49 -4.12 -16.02 0.96
N SER A 50 -3.69 -17.04 0.22
CA SER A 50 -3.68 -18.43 0.68
C SER A 50 -2.59 -18.75 1.71
N ASN A 51 -1.59 -17.88 1.87
CA ASN A 51 -0.50 -18.05 2.82
C ASN A 51 -0.09 -16.73 3.46
N VAL A 52 -0.42 -16.59 4.75
CA VAL A 52 -0.07 -15.44 5.59
C VAL A 52 1.13 -15.78 6.46
N THR A 53 2.16 -14.94 6.39
CA THR A 53 3.35 -15.04 7.25
C THR A 53 3.49 -13.81 8.14
N SER A 54 4.18 -13.96 9.27
CA SER A 54 4.48 -12.82 10.17
C SER A 54 5.28 -11.72 9.48
N GLU A 55 6.15 -12.09 8.52
CA GLU A 55 6.92 -11.14 7.73
C GLU A 55 6.02 -10.25 6.85
N LYS A 56 5.00 -10.81 6.19
CA LYS A 56 4.02 -10.03 5.42
C LYS A 56 3.23 -9.08 6.31
N VAL A 57 2.74 -9.56 7.44
CA VAL A 57 2.03 -8.70 8.41
C VAL A 57 2.91 -7.53 8.87
N LYS A 58 4.18 -7.81 9.19
CA LYS A 58 5.17 -6.79 9.56
C LYS A 58 5.42 -5.81 8.42
N ASN A 59 5.62 -6.30 7.20
CA ASN A 59 5.89 -5.47 6.04
C ASN A 59 4.69 -4.59 5.71
N SER A 60 3.49 -5.11 5.72
CA SER A 60 2.26 -4.32 5.56
C SER A 60 2.10 -3.27 6.67
N PHE A 61 2.35 -3.62 7.94
CA PHE A 61 2.28 -2.68 9.06
C PHE A 61 3.31 -1.54 8.94
N LEU A 62 4.52 -1.84 8.48
CA LEU A 62 5.59 -0.86 8.26
C LEU A 62 5.45 -0.13 6.91
N GLY A 63 4.44 -0.45 6.10
CA GLY A 63 4.28 0.08 4.75
C GLY A 63 5.34 -0.43 3.76
N LEU A 64 6.08 -1.49 4.08
CA LEU A 64 7.09 -2.10 3.22
C LEU A 64 6.50 -3.06 2.18
N ASP A 65 5.28 -3.57 2.38
CA ASP A 65 4.54 -4.33 1.35
C ASP A 65 3.95 -3.41 0.28
N SER A 66 4.04 -2.10 0.46
CA SER A 66 3.56 -1.15 -0.50
C SER A 66 4.55 -1.02 -1.65
N LYS A 67 4.50 -1.99 -2.57
CA LYS A 67 4.62 -1.62 -3.98
C LYS A 67 3.46 -0.68 -4.24
N HIS A 68 3.68 0.61 -4.01
CA HIS A 68 2.79 1.64 -4.50
C HIS A 68 2.91 1.61 -6.01
N GLU A 69 2.24 0.66 -6.66
CA GLU A 69 2.28 0.56 -8.10
C GLU A 69 1.50 1.76 -8.64
N MET A 70 2.26 2.73 -9.13
CA MET A 70 1.72 3.85 -9.87
C MET A 70 1.28 3.33 -11.23
N LEU A 71 0.12 3.78 -11.71
CA LEU A 71 -0.52 3.26 -12.92
C LEU A 71 0.42 3.33 -14.13
N LEU A 72 1.10 4.46 -14.35
CA LEU A 72 1.96 4.63 -15.52
C LEU A 72 3.30 3.93 -15.34
N GLU A 73 3.81 3.82 -14.11
CA GLU A 73 4.99 3.01 -13.78
C GLU A 73 4.76 1.53 -14.08
N LEU A 74 3.62 0.98 -13.64
CA LEU A 74 3.25 -0.41 -13.91
C LEU A 74 3.08 -0.66 -15.42
N PHE A 75 2.44 0.27 -16.12
CA PHE A 75 2.31 0.21 -17.58
C PHE A 75 3.69 0.24 -18.26
N GLN A 76 4.62 1.09 -17.79
CA GLN A 76 5.97 1.16 -18.31
C GLN A 76 6.71 -0.16 -18.15
N LYS A 77 6.58 -0.81 -16.99
CA LYS A 77 7.15 -2.14 -16.72
C LYS A 77 6.55 -3.19 -17.67
N HIS A 78 5.24 -3.20 -17.85
CA HIS A 78 4.58 -4.08 -18.82
C HIS A 78 5.13 -3.88 -20.24
N ASN A 79 5.33 -2.64 -20.67
CA ASN A 79 5.88 -2.35 -22.00
C ASN A 79 7.33 -2.85 -22.14
N ALA A 80 8.13 -2.74 -21.09
CA ALA A 80 9.49 -3.28 -21.06
C ALA A 80 9.50 -4.82 -21.17
N ASP A 81 8.60 -5.50 -20.46
CA ASP A 81 8.43 -6.95 -20.56
C ASP A 81 8.03 -7.36 -21.98
N VAL A 82 7.05 -6.66 -22.59
CA VAL A 82 6.63 -6.91 -23.98
C VAL A 82 7.76 -6.67 -24.96
N PHE A 83 8.57 -5.62 -24.76
CA PHE A 83 9.74 -5.33 -25.59
C PHE A 83 10.76 -6.46 -25.54
N SER A 84 11.03 -7.02 -24.36
CA SER A 84 11.95 -8.15 -24.16
C SER A 84 11.53 -9.45 -24.88
N LEU A 85 10.24 -9.55 -25.21
CA LEU A 85 9.64 -10.68 -25.92
C LEU A 85 9.58 -10.48 -27.45
N ILE A 86 9.99 -9.32 -27.96
CA ILE A 86 10.07 -9.07 -29.40
C ILE A 86 11.12 -10.01 -30.02
N GLY A 87 10.75 -10.66 -31.13
CA GLY A 87 11.59 -11.67 -31.78
C GLY A 87 11.53 -13.06 -31.13
N LYS A 88 10.77 -13.22 -30.04
CA LYS A 88 10.44 -14.51 -29.43
C LYS A 88 8.96 -14.82 -29.63
N THR A 89 8.09 -14.06 -28.97
CA THR A 89 6.65 -14.33 -28.90
C THR A 89 5.78 -13.10 -29.15
N LYS A 90 6.37 -11.91 -29.24
CA LYS A 90 5.65 -10.65 -29.49
C LYS A 90 6.15 -9.97 -30.77
N ALA A 91 5.21 -9.32 -31.46
CA ALA A 91 5.51 -8.50 -32.62
C ALA A 91 5.86 -7.06 -32.19
N LYS A 92 6.73 -6.39 -32.96
CA LYS A 92 7.08 -4.98 -32.72
C LYS A 92 5.86 -4.05 -32.76
N ALA A 93 4.91 -4.33 -33.65
CA ALA A 93 3.66 -3.58 -33.74
C ALA A 93 2.83 -3.64 -32.45
N THR A 94 2.87 -4.76 -31.73
CA THR A 94 2.19 -4.91 -30.44
C THR A 94 2.79 -3.99 -29.38
N TYR A 95 4.11 -3.95 -29.26
CA TYR A 95 4.81 -3.02 -28.37
C TYR A 95 4.49 -1.55 -28.69
N GLN A 96 4.50 -1.18 -29.97
CA GLN A 96 4.17 0.19 -30.41
C GLN A 96 2.76 0.61 -30.00
N LYS A 97 1.77 -0.30 -30.11
CA LYS A 97 0.41 -0.03 -29.64
C LYS A 97 0.38 0.27 -28.13
N TYR A 98 1.07 -0.53 -27.33
CA TYR A 98 1.13 -0.30 -25.88
C TYR A 98 1.82 1.00 -25.49
N GLU A 99 2.86 1.42 -26.22
CA GLU A 99 3.49 2.73 -26.02
C GLU A 99 2.52 3.89 -26.32
N VAL A 100 1.73 3.78 -27.38
CA VAL A 100 0.69 4.78 -27.70
C VAL A 100 -0.38 4.82 -26.60
N THR A 101 -0.86 3.65 -26.15
CA THR A 101 -1.85 3.58 -25.06
C THR A 101 -1.32 4.21 -23.78
N ARG A 102 -0.07 3.95 -23.40
CA ARG A 102 0.56 4.56 -22.21
C ARG A 102 0.62 6.08 -22.31
N LYS A 103 0.95 6.62 -23.49
CA LYS A 103 0.95 8.08 -23.73
C LYS A 103 -0.44 8.68 -23.57
N HIS A 104 -1.47 8.07 -24.16
CA HIS A 104 -2.85 8.53 -24.00
C HIS A 104 -3.29 8.49 -22.54
N MET A 105 -2.93 7.43 -21.81
CA MET A 105 -3.24 7.31 -20.38
C MET A 105 -2.53 8.38 -19.56
N ALA A 106 -1.26 8.68 -19.85
CA ALA A 106 -0.53 9.78 -19.21
C ALA A 106 -1.18 11.15 -19.48
N SER A 107 -1.58 11.40 -20.72
CA SER A 107 -2.31 12.63 -21.09
C SER A 107 -3.66 12.74 -20.38
N PHE A 108 -4.39 11.63 -20.25
CA PHE A 108 -5.66 11.59 -19.51
C PHE A 108 -5.47 11.87 -18.01
N VAL A 109 -4.48 11.22 -17.38
CA VAL A 109 -4.16 11.44 -15.97
C VAL A 109 -3.82 12.92 -15.73
N LYS A 110 -3.00 13.49 -16.60
CA LYS A 110 -2.61 14.90 -16.52
C LYS A 110 -3.80 15.85 -16.75
N SER A 111 -4.68 15.58 -17.71
CA SER A 111 -5.80 16.47 -18.00
C SER A 111 -6.91 16.39 -16.95
N LYS A 112 -7.22 15.19 -16.45
CA LYS A 112 -8.35 14.98 -15.53
C LYS A 112 -7.99 15.26 -14.07
N TYR A 113 -6.76 14.92 -13.65
CA TYR A 113 -6.35 15.00 -12.25
C TYR A 113 -5.22 16.00 -12.00
N ASN A 114 -4.62 16.59 -13.04
CA ASN A 114 -3.42 17.44 -12.97
C ASN A 114 -2.19 16.75 -12.34
N LEU A 115 -2.22 15.42 -12.23
CA LEU A 115 -1.12 14.63 -11.70
C LEU A 115 -0.23 14.13 -12.84
N SER A 116 1.03 13.81 -12.52
CA SER A 116 1.93 13.14 -13.46
C SER A 116 1.70 11.63 -13.52
N ASP A 117 1.13 11.04 -12.47
CA ASP A 117 0.81 9.62 -12.35
C ASP A 117 -0.23 9.42 -11.22
N VAL A 118 -0.87 8.26 -11.14
CA VAL A 118 -1.90 7.95 -10.14
C VAL A 118 -1.63 6.60 -9.47
N TYR A 119 -1.90 6.52 -8.17
CA TYR A 119 -1.81 5.26 -7.45
C TYR A 119 -2.90 4.28 -7.90
N LEU A 120 -2.53 3.04 -8.25
CA LEU A 120 -3.48 2.04 -8.78
C LEU A 120 -4.57 1.67 -7.77
N GLY A 121 -4.25 1.64 -6.47
CA GLY A 121 -5.26 1.39 -5.42
C GLY A 121 -6.30 2.51 -5.26
N SER A 122 -6.06 3.68 -5.88
CA SER A 122 -7.06 4.76 -6.01
C SER A 122 -7.83 4.69 -7.32
N ALA A 123 -7.29 4.02 -8.35
CA ALA A 123 -7.86 3.96 -9.69
C ALA A 123 -9.17 3.14 -9.75
N GLU A 124 -9.35 2.17 -8.86
CA GLU A 124 -10.61 1.42 -8.70
C GLU A 124 -11.77 2.29 -8.18
N LYS A 125 -11.48 3.40 -7.48
CA LYS A 125 -12.51 4.33 -6.97
C LYS A 125 -12.87 5.44 -7.96
N LEU A 126 -12.19 5.51 -9.11
CA LEU A 126 -12.39 6.55 -10.11
C LEU A 126 -13.33 6.11 -11.25
N SER A 127 -13.77 4.85 -11.27
CA SER A 127 -14.82 4.35 -12.15
C SER A 127 -16.23 4.57 -11.62
N ASP A 128 -16.40 5.03 -10.37
CA ASP A 128 -17.70 5.32 -9.78
C ASP A 128 -18.21 6.69 -10.22
N PRO A 129 -19.33 6.77 -10.97
CA PRO A 129 -19.88 8.04 -11.45
C PRO A 129 -20.48 8.95 -10.36
N ILE A 130 -20.49 8.51 -9.10
CA ILE A 130 -21.36 9.08 -8.04
C ILE A 130 -20.64 10.13 -7.18
N LEU A 131 -19.32 10.30 -7.25
CA LEU A 131 -18.59 11.28 -6.43
C LEU A 131 -18.24 12.59 -7.16
N SER A 132 -19.05 13.01 -8.13
CA SER A 132 -19.08 14.41 -8.58
C SER A 132 -20.32 15.15 -8.03
N ILE A 133 -20.34 15.37 -6.72
CA ILE A 133 -21.08 16.47 -6.09
C ILE A 133 -20.14 17.10 -5.08
#